data_AF-A0A2N1MI33-F1
#
_entry.id   AF-A0A2N1MI33-F1
#
_cell.length_a   1.000
_cell.length_b   1.000
_cell.length_c   1.000
_cell.angle_alpha   90.00
_cell.angle_beta   90.00
_cell.angle_gamma   90.00
#
_symmetry.space_group_name_H-M   'P 1'
#
loop_
_entity.id
_entity.type
_entity.pdbx_description
1 polymer ?
#
loop_
_entity_poly.entity_id
_entity_poly.type
_entity_poly.pdbx_seq_one_letter_code
_entity_poly.pdbx_strand_id
1 'polypeptide(L)'
;MLAKKNIIKFIGKYMDIFEPKYGVFKTSDYNLNLEERRSKYEKYKFILCKKCSNDIYIRDCYCTSCYDKETDLVKKGHIKFGPKFGIFKTLDYNLDLEERRIKYEDFDGILCEKCSNNIYIKDCYCTSCYGKETDLVKKGHMKFGPKFGIFKTSDYNLDLEERRKKYMNYDNILCEECNNEISKQRKWNYHNEGIYFIKKAYMKYEYEYEKYSNEIGEWSYYCKYCYNKETYINKKGHMKFGSNFRILDYNLNLEERRAKYMNFDGILCEKCNQEINNHYYYCMSCHNKETDIIKKDHMKFGSNFEIFNTFDYSLNLEERRIKYMNFDNILCEKCNEEINNGHYYCTSCYNKETDLIKK
;
A
#
# COMPACT_ATOMS: atom_id res chain seq x y z
N MET A 1 40.06 29.96 28.98
CA MET A 1 39.67 30.79 27.81
C MET A 1 40.84 31.13 26.86
N LEU A 2 42.11 31.17 27.30
CA LEU A 2 43.25 31.52 26.43
C LEU A 2 43.64 30.45 25.37
N ALA A 3 43.46 29.16 25.65
CA ALA A 3 43.92 28.10 24.74
C ALA A 3 43.16 28.04 23.39
N LYS A 4 41.84 28.34 23.38
CA LYS A 4 41.02 28.30 22.15
C LYS A 4 41.32 29.45 21.18
N LYS A 5 41.65 30.64 21.69
CA LYS A 5 42.03 31.79 20.86
C LYS A 5 43.36 31.54 20.12
N ASN A 6 44.27 30.82 20.77
CA ASN A 6 45.57 30.49 20.19
C ASN A 6 45.48 29.42 19.10
N ILE A 7 44.55 28.45 19.18
CA ILE A 7 44.35 27.44 18.13
C ILE A 7 43.84 28.09 16.82
N ILE A 8 42.91 29.04 16.89
CA ILE A 8 42.44 29.78 15.70
C ILE A 8 43.60 30.57 15.06
N LYS A 9 44.45 31.18 15.90
CA LYS A 9 45.64 31.90 15.45
C LYS A 9 46.73 30.96 14.90
N PHE A 10 46.80 29.73 15.39
CA PHE A 10 47.75 28.70 14.99
C PHE A 10 47.35 28.05 13.66
N ILE A 11 46.06 27.74 13.47
CA ILE A 11 45.51 27.25 12.20
C ILE A 11 45.64 28.32 11.12
N GLY A 12 45.39 29.59 11.44
CA GLY A 12 45.56 30.70 10.50
C GLY A 12 46.99 30.98 10.06
N LYS A 13 48.02 30.52 10.80
CA LYS A 13 49.44 30.81 10.50
C LYS A 13 50.15 29.73 9.67
N TYR A 14 49.60 28.51 9.63
CA TYR A 14 50.17 27.36 8.89
C TYR A 14 49.34 26.94 7.67
N MET A 15 48.14 27.51 7.47
CA MET A 15 47.31 27.28 6.28
C MET A 15 47.63 28.19 5.09
N ASP A 16 48.60 29.10 5.18
CA ASP A 16 49.06 29.90 4.03
C ASP A 16 49.95 29.09 3.05
N ILE A 17 50.24 27.81 3.34
CA ILE A 17 51.17 26.96 2.57
C ILE A 17 50.44 26.06 1.54
N PHE A 18 49.14 25.85 1.73
CA PHE A 18 48.23 25.26 0.75
C PHE A 18 46.99 26.12 0.83
N GLU A 19 46.43 26.68 -0.25
CA GLU A 19 45.21 27.50 -0.16
C GLU A 19 43.94 26.62 -0.23
N PRO A 20 43.37 26.06 0.86
CA PRO A 20 41.96 25.75 0.85
C PRO A 20 41.21 27.08 0.97
N LYS A 21 40.45 27.45 -0.05
CA LYS A 21 39.47 28.54 0.03
C LYS A 21 38.47 28.22 1.14
N TYR A 22 38.69 28.71 2.36
CA TYR A 22 37.78 28.52 3.49
C TYR A 22 36.94 29.78 3.75
N GLY A 23 35.65 29.57 4.00
CA GLY A 23 34.70 30.61 4.37
C GLY A 23 34.56 30.71 5.89
N VAL A 24 34.29 31.92 6.39
CA VAL A 24 33.92 32.13 7.80
C VAL A 24 32.44 32.50 7.89
N PHE A 25 31.66 31.67 8.56
CA PHE A 25 30.23 31.88 8.80
C PHE A 25 30.02 32.72 10.07
N LYS A 26 29.52 33.94 9.91
CA LYS A 26 29.24 34.91 10.97
C LYS A 26 27.79 34.74 11.45
N THR A 27 27.52 35.20 12.68
CA THR A 27 26.16 35.20 13.24
C THR A 27 25.18 36.06 12.44
N SER A 28 25.66 37.15 11.83
CA SER A 28 24.86 38.00 10.92
C SER A 28 24.40 37.26 9.67
N ASP A 29 25.09 36.18 9.27
CA ASP A 29 24.73 35.42 8.08
C ASP A 29 23.45 34.61 8.28
N TYR A 30 22.98 34.48 9.52
CA TYR A 30 21.65 33.93 9.78
C TYR A 30 20.51 34.86 9.32
N ASN A 31 20.78 36.15 9.07
CA ASN A 31 19.79 37.07 8.50
C ASN A 31 19.56 36.86 7.00
N LEU A 32 20.47 36.12 6.34
CA LEU A 32 20.31 35.72 4.95
C LEU A 32 19.34 34.53 4.86
N ASN A 33 18.56 34.47 3.78
CA ASN A 33 17.78 33.28 3.44
C ASN A 33 18.69 32.12 3.00
N LEU A 34 18.14 30.92 2.85
CA LEU A 34 18.93 29.74 2.52
C LEU A 34 19.66 29.83 1.17
N GLU A 35 19.02 30.40 0.16
CA GLU A 35 19.62 30.56 -1.17
C GLU A 35 20.79 31.55 -1.14
N GLU A 36 20.61 32.70 -0.49
CA GLU A 36 21.66 33.70 -0.29
C GLU A 36 22.87 33.13 0.46
N ARG A 37 22.64 32.29 1.49
CA ARG A 37 23.72 31.61 2.19
C ARG A 37 24.47 30.65 1.28
N ARG A 38 23.76 29.87 0.45
CA ARG A 38 24.37 28.96 -0.52
C ARG A 38 25.25 29.72 -1.49
N SER A 39 24.72 30.74 -2.16
CA SER A 39 25.46 31.55 -3.12
C SER A 39 26.66 32.25 -2.49
N LYS A 40 26.51 32.77 -1.27
CA LYS A 40 27.60 33.42 -0.53
C LYS A 40 28.78 32.48 -0.28
N TYR A 41 28.49 31.21 0.02
CA TYR A 41 29.51 30.26 0.42
C TYR A 41 29.93 29.24 -0.66
N GLU A 42 29.26 29.24 -1.82
CA GLU A 42 29.45 28.29 -2.93
C GLU A 42 30.91 28.10 -3.36
N LYS A 43 31.68 29.20 -3.38
CA LYS A 43 33.09 29.20 -3.80
C LYS A 43 34.07 28.62 -2.78
N TYR A 44 33.62 28.33 -1.55
CA TYR A 44 34.49 27.84 -0.48
C TYR A 44 34.40 26.32 -0.35
N LYS A 45 35.55 25.68 -0.22
CA LYS A 45 35.66 24.23 -0.02
C LYS A 45 35.27 23.80 1.39
N PHE A 46 35.55 24.67 2.37
CA PHE A 46 35.23 24.46 3.79
C PHE A 46 34.66 25.74 4.38
N ILE A 47 33.74 25.61 5.34
CA ILE A 47 33.15 26.75 6.05
C ILE A 47 33.32 26.51 7.54
N LEU A 48 33.82 27.50 8.27
CA LEU A 48 33.96 27.44 9.72
C LEU A 48 33.00 28.41 10.41
N CYS A 49 32.31 27.94 11.45
CA CYS A 49 31.47 28.77 12.29
C CYS A 49 32.32 29.72 13.13
N LYS A 50 32.13 31.04 13.00
CA LYS A 50 32.84 32.04 13.82
C LYS A 50 32.59 31.88 15.32
N LYS A 51 31.41 31.41 15.72
CA LYS A 51 30.99 31.32 17.13
C LYS A 51 31.60 30.13 17.86
N CYS A 52 31.66 28.96 17.21
CA CYS A 52 32.08 27.72 17.87
C CYS A 52 33.30 27.05 17.24
N SER A 53 33.79 27.56 16.11
CA SER A 53 34.92 27.03 15.34
C SER A 53 34.72 25.63 14.75
N ASN A 54 33.51 25.08 14.81
CA ASN A 54 33.18 23.84 14.13
C ASN A 54 32.96 24.08 12.63
N ASP A 55 33.18 23.03 11.86
CA ASP A 55 32.89 22.96 10.44
C ASP A 55 31.38 23.04 10.16
N ILE A 56 31.06 23.62 9.01
CA ILE A 56 29.71 23.71 8.46
C ILE A 56 29.77 23.08 7.08
N TYR A 57 28.96 22.04 6.87
CA TYR A 57 28.78 21.51 5.53
C TYR A 57 28.00 22.53 4.70
N ILE A 58 28.51 22.84 3.50
CA ILE A 58 27.91 23.84 2.62
C ILE A 58 26.44 23.54 2.29
N ARG A 59 26.08 22.26 2.21
CA ARG A 59 24.70 21.81 1.98
C ARG A 59 23.75 22.19 3.12
N ASP A 60 24.27 22.23 4.34
CA ASP A 60 23.47 22.50 5.53
C ASP A 60 23.16 23.99 5.67
N CYS A 61 24.06 24.89 5.26
CA CYS A 61 23.86 26.35 5.30
C CYS A 61 23.62 26.94 6.71
N TYR A 62 23.91 26.18 7.78
CA TYR A 62 23.87 26.63 9.17
C TYR A 62 24.84 25.80 10.01
N CYS A 63 25.19 26.30 11.21
CA CYS A 63 26.02 25.54 12.14
C CYS A 63 25.18 24.63 13.04
N THR A 64 25.26 23.31 12.81
CA THR A 64 24.56 22.28 13.60
C THR A 64 24.87 22.37 15.08
N SER A 65 26.14 22.55 15.46
CA SER A 65 26.51 22.67 16.88
C SER A 65 25.97 23.92 17.57
N CYS A 66 25.73 25.01 16.83
CA CYS A 66 25.04 26.17 17.38
C CYS A 66 23.53 25.94 17.47
N TYR A 67 22.95 25.28 16.48
CA TYR A 67 21.52 24.93 16.44
C TYR A 67 21.14 23.98 17.60
N ASP A 68 21.94 22.96 17.86
CA ASP A 68 21.65 21.95 18.90
C ASP A 68 21.67 22.55 20.30
N LYS A 69 22.52 23.56 20.53
CA LYS A 69 22.62 24.29 21.81
C LYS A 69 21.59 25.40 21.98
N GLU A 70 20.94 25.83 20.90
CA GLU A 70 19.93 26.89 20.95
C GLU A 70 18.60 26.33 21.48
N THR A 71 18.05 27.00 22.48
CA THR A 71 16.79 26.63 23.16
C THR A 71 15.65 27.58 22.79
N ASP A 72 15.96 28.82 22.42
CA ASP A 72 14.99 29.78 21.92
C ASP A 72 14.50 29.35 20.53
N LEU A 73 13.21 29.03 20.43
CA LEU A 73 12.61 28.49 19.21
C LEU A 73 12.75 29.43 18.01
N VAL A 74 12.60 30.74 18.25
CA VAL A 74 12.68 31.76 17.19
C VAL A 74 14.12 31.84 16.67
N LYS A 75 15.11 31.90 17.57
CA LYS A 75 16.52 31.87 17.18
C LYS A 75 16.90 30.57 16.49
N LYS A 76 16.35 29.44 16.93
CA LYS A 76 16.59 28.12 16.35
C LYS A 76 16.07 28.04 14.90
N GLY A 77 14.86 28.53 14.66
CA GLY A 77 14.31 28.69 13.31
C GLY A 77 15.16 29.61 12.45
N HIS A 78 15.56 30.75 12.99
CA HIS A 78 16.39 31.72 12.30
C HIS A 78 17.78 31.17 11.92
N ILE A 79 18.39 30.38 12.81
CA ILE A 79 19.65 29.67 12.54
C ILE A 79 19.48 28.73 11.36
N LYS A 80 18.42 27.91 11.35
CA LYS A 80 18.27 26.84 10.36
C LYS A 80 17.74 27.31 9.01
N PHE A 81 16.75 28.21 9.00
CA PHE A 81 16.01 28.60 7.80
C PHE A 81 16.21 30.08 7.43
N GLY A 82 16.70 30.91 8.35
CA GLY A 82 16.78 32.35 8.15
C GLY A 82 15.47 33.05 8.52
N PRO A 83 15.16 34.21 7.95
CA PRO A 83 14.00 35.00 8.36
C PRO A 83 12.66 34.38 7.93
N LYS A 84 12.64 33.56 6.86
CA LYS A 84 11.41 32.99 6.28
C LYS A 84 11.11 31.60 6.84
N PHE A 85 10.67 31.51 8.10
CA PHE A 85 10.24 30.24 8.69
C PHE A 85 8.93 30.35 9.47
N GLY A 86 8.19 29.23 9.50
CA GLY A 86 6.96 29.09 10.24
C GLY A 86 7.18 28.45 11.62
N ILE A 87 6.36 28.82 12.58
CA ILE A 87 6.18 28.07 13.83
C ILE A 87 4.81 27.40 13.77
N PHE A 88 4.82 26.06 13.85
CA PHE A 88 3.61 25.24 13.94
C PHE A 88 3.14 25.17 15.38
N LYS A 89 2.01 25.79 15.64
CA LYS A 89 1.35 25.90 16.94
C LYS A 89 0.39 24.76 17.16
N THR A 90 0.04 24.54 18.42
CA THR A 90 -0.94 23.50 18.78
C THR A 90 -2.31 23.74 18.15
N LEU A 91 -2.73 25.02 18.03
CA LEU A 91 -4.02 25.39 17.45
C LEU A 91 -4.09 25.12 15.94
N ASP A 92 -2.95 24.94 15.26
CA ASP A 92 -2.95 24.62 13.84
C ASP A 92 -3.49 23.22 13.55
N TYR A 93 -3.62 22.37 14.58
CA TYR A 93 -4.32 21.10 14.47
C TYR A 93 -5.85 21.24 14.29
N ASN A 94 -6.41 22.44 14.51
CA ASN A 94 -7.81 22.73 14.22
C ASN A 94 -8.06 23.00 12.74
N LEU A 95 -7.02 23.33 11.98
CA LEU A 95 -7.07 23.46 10.53
C LEU A 95 -7.07 22.08 9.89
N ASP A 96 -7.73 21.93 8.76
CA ASP A 96 -7.58 20.75 7.92
C ASP A 96 -6.21 20.71 7.22
N LEU A 97 -5.91 19.61 6.53
CA LEU A 97 -4.60 19.43 5.90
C LEU A 97 -4.33 20.43 4.77
N GLU A 98 -5.35 20.85 4.03
CA GLU A 98 -5.19 21.77 2.91
C GLU A 98 -4.96 23.20 3.42
N GLU A 99 -5.73 23.61 4.43
CA GLU A 99 -5.54 24.88 5.12
C GLU A 99 -4.14 25.00 5.72
N ARG A 100 -3.59 23.91 6.29
CA ARG A 100 -2.21 23.90 6.80
C ARG A 100 -1.18 24.03 5.68
N ARG A 101 -1.40 23.40 4.52
CA ARG A 101 -0.50 23.53 3.36
C ARG A 101 -0.43 24.97 2.91
N ILE A 102 -1.59 25.59 2.68
CA ILE A 102 -1.70 26.99 2.26
C ILE A 102 -1.06 27.91 3.29
N LYS A 103 -1.35 27.71 4.59
CA LYS A 103 -0.80 28.53 5.67
C LYS A 103 0.73 28.54 5.68
N TYR A 104 1.37 27.42 5.32
CA TYR A 104 2.82 27.28 5.41
C TYR A 104 3.56 27.22 4.07
N GLU A 105 2.88 27.48 2.96
CA GLU A 105 3.40 27.30 1.59
C GLU A 105 4.65 28.15 1.31
N ASP A 106 4.65 29.40 1.79
CA ASP A 106 5.70 30.38 1.49
C ASP A 106 6.91 30.35 2.45
N PHE A 107 6.95 29.41 3.41
CA PHE A 107 8.06 29.31 4.36
C PHE A 107 9.14 28.33 3.87
N ASP A 108 10.41 28.67 4.14
CA ASP A 108 11.55 27.80 3.84
C ASP A 108 11.61 26.57 4.78
N GLY A 109 10.90 26.63 5.91
CA GLY A 109 10.77 25.53 6.85
C GLY A 109 9.85 25.84 8.01
N ILE A 110 9.47 24.79 8.75
CA ILE A 110 8.52 24.88 9.85
C ILE A 110 9.10 24.19 11.08
N LEU A 111 9.06 24.86 12.23
CA LEU A 111 9.39 24.24 13.52
C LEU A 111 8.14 23.99 14.36
N CYS A 112 8.08 22.84 15.01
CA CYS A 112 7.04 22.56 15.99
C CYS A 112 7.27 23.37 17.28
N GLU A 113 6.26 24.10 17.73
CA GLU A 113 6.27 24.86 18.98
C GLU A 113 6.57 23.99 20.21
N LYS A 114 6.06 22.76 20.25
CA LYS A 114 6.17 21.89 21.42
C LYS A 114 7.52 21.19 21.57
N CYS A 115 8.15 20.80 20.47
CA CYS A 115 9.35 19.96 20.52
C CYS A 115 10.53 20.51 19.73
N SER A 116 10.39 21.67 19.09
CA SER A 116 11.42 22.34 18.30
C SER A 116 11.98 21.52 17.13
N ASN A 117 11.31 20.42 16.77
CA ASN A 117 11.68 19.60 15.63
C ASN A 117 11.13 20.20 14.34
N ASN A 118 11.86 19.94 13.25
CA ASN A 118 11.43 20.29 11.91
C ASN A 118 10.17 19.52 11.51
N ILE A 119 9.24 20.20 10.85
CA ILE A 119 8.08 19.61 10.21
C ILE A 119 8.30 19.69 8.71
N TYR A 120 8.15 18.57 8.03
CA TYR A 120 8.13 18.58 6.57
C TYR A 120 6.83 19.23 6.10
N ILE A 121 6.93 20.23 5.24
CA ILE A 121 5.77 20.97 4.70
C ILE A 121 4.76 19.99 4.07
N LYS A 122 5.22 18.92 3.41
CA LYS A 122 4.34 17.90 2.83
C LYS A 122 3.51 17.13 3.86
N ASP A 123 4.01 16.96 5.07
CA ASP A 123 3.34 16.22 6.14
C ASP A 123 2.29 17.09 6.82
N CYS A 124 2.54 18.40 7.01
CA CYS A 124 1.63 19.33 7.68
C CYS A 124 1.23 18.95 9.12
N TYR A 125 2.05 18.12 9.80
CA TYR A 125 1.94 17.84 11.23
C TYR A 125 3.29 17.45 11.82
N CYS A 126 3.45 17.57 13.14
CA CYS A 126 4.68 17.16 13.79
C CYS A 126 4.70 15.64 14.04
N THR A 127 5.49 14.91 13.26
CA THR A 127 5.69 13.45 13.39
C THR A 127 6.25 13.04 14.75
N SER A 128 7.13 13.85 15.33
CA SER A 128 7.71 13.58 16.66
C SER A 128 6.68 13.71 17.78
N CYS A 129 5.81 14.72 17.73
CA CYS A 129 4.71 14.84 18.69
C CYS A 129 3.68 13.74 18.46
N TYR A 130 3.33 13.46 17.19
CA TYR A 130 2.40 12.40 16.81
C TYR A 130 2.85 11.02 17.34
N GLY A 131 4.14 10.70 17.23
CA GLY A 131 4.70 9.43 17.71
C GLY A 131 4.60 9.26 19.23
N LYS A 132 4.55 10.36 20.00
CA LYS A 132 4.40 10.36 21.46
C LYS A 132 2.94 10.42 21.93
N GLU A 133 2.03 10.89 21.10
CA GLU A 133 0.61 10.95 21.43
C GLU A 133 0.03 9.54 21.56
N THR A 134 -0.77 9.31 22.60
CA THR A 134 -1.39 8.00 22.88
C THR A 134 -2.90 8.04 22.71
N ASP A 135 -3.50 9.22 22.86
CA ASP A 135 -4.92 9.45 22.60
C ASP A 135 -5.19 9.36 21.09
N LEU A 136 -6.01 8.38 20.70
CA LEU A 136 -6.36 8.10 19.31
C LEU A 136 -7.07 9.27 18.63
N VAL A 137 -7.95 9.97 19.35
CA VAL A 137 -8.70 11.11 18.82
C VAL A 137 -7.73 12.27 18.55
N LYS A 138 -6.82 12.55 19.49
CA LYS A 138 -5.77 13.55 19.29
C LYS A 138 -4.83 13.17 18.16
N LYS A 139 -4.42 11.91 18.04
CA LYS A 139 -3.61 11.42 16.91
C LYS A 139 -4.30 11.68 15.57
N GLY A 140 -5.58 11.37 15.47
CA GLY A 140 -6.38 11.66 14.27
C GLY A 140 -6.46 13.14 13.95
N HIS A 141 -6.77 13.97 14.95
CA HIS A 141 -6.77 15.43 14.80
C HIS A 141 -5.41 15.97 14.35
N MET A 142 -4.33 15.44 14.91
CA MET A 142 -2.97 15.85 14.54
C MET A 142 -2.67 15.52 13.08
N LYS A 143 -3.01 14.31 12.62
CA LYS A 143 -2.68 13.84 11.29
C LYS A 143 -3.62 14.37 10.20
N PHE A 144 -4.91 14.52 10.48
CA PHE A 144 -5.95 14.79 9.47
C PHE A 144 -6.71 16.09 9.68
N GLY A 145 -6.62 16.70 10.86
CA GLY A 145 -7.50 17.80 11.26
C GLY A 145 -8.84 17.30 11.77
N PRO A 146 -9.90 18.13 11.76
CA PRO A 146 -11.16 17.82 12.44
C PRO A 146 -12.03 16.78 11.72
N LYS A 147 -11.87 16.59 10.41
CA LYS A 147 -12.74 15.73 9.59
C LYS A 147 -12.13 14.34 9.38
N PHE A 148 -12.19 13.49 10.41
CA PHE A 148 -11.78 12.09 10.30
C PHE A 148 -12.68 11.13 11.09
N GLY A 149 -12.74 9.88 10.62
CA GLY A 149 -13.46 8.80 11.27
C GLY A 149 -12.52 7.89 12.06
N ILE A 150 -13.04 7.25 13.10
CA ILE A 150 -12.37 6.14 13.79
C ILE A 150 -13.10 4.86 13.41
N PHE A 151 -12.35 3.93 12.82
CA PHE A 151 -12.79 2.57 12.54
C PHE A 151 -12.54 1.70 13.76
N LYS A 152 -13.64 1.28 14.38
CA LYS A 152 -13.62 0.45 15.58
C LYS A 152 -13.49 -1.02 15.19
N THR A 153 -12.94 -1.81 16.09
CA THR A 153 -12.88 -3.27 15.91
C THR A 153 -14.27 -3.89 15.76
N SER A 154 -15.29 -3.34 16.45
CA SER A 154 -16.69 -3.74 16.31
C SER A 154 -17.26 -3.52 14.91
N ASP A 155 -16.66 -2.63 14.11
CA ASP A 155 -17.16 -2.31 12.77
C ASP A 155 -16.87 -3.40 11.76
N TYR A 156 -16.06 -4.41 12.12
CA TYR A 156 -15.93 -5.63 11.35
C TYR A 156 -17.19 -6.52 11.39
N ASN A 157 -18.11 -6.27 12.33
CA ASN A 157 -19.42 -6.95 12.36
C ASN A 157 -20.40 -6.35 11.36
N LEU A 158 -20.13 -5.14 10.87
CA LEU A 158 -20.94 -4.49 9.85
C LEU A 158 -20.64 -5.10 8.47
N ASP A 159 -21.68 -5.25 7.66
CA ASP A 159 -21.49 -5.61 6.26
C ASP A 159 -20.79 -4.47 5.48
N LEU A 160 -20.45 -4.74 4.21
CA LEU A 160 -19.74 -3.77 3.39
C LEU A 160 -20.56 -2.52 3.09
N GLU A 161 -21.88 -2.65 2.94
CA GLU A 161 -22.77 -1.53 2.65
C GLU A 161 -22.95 -0.63 3.88
N GLU A 162 -23.17 -1.23 5.04
CA GLU A 162 -23.24 -0.55 6.33
C GLU A 162 -21.95 0.22 6.63
N ARG A 163 -20.77 -0.40 6.42
CA ARG A 163 -19.49 0.28 6.57
C ARG A 163 -19.35 1.46 5.64
N ARG A 164 -19.79 1.33 4.38
CA ARG A 164 -19.75 2.43 3.41
C ARG A 164 -20.60 3.58 3.89
N LYS A 165 -21.87 3.34 4.25
CA LYS A 165 -22.78 4.38 4.76
C LYS A 165 -22.19 5.07 5.99
N LYS A 166 -21.61 4.31 6.91
CA LYS A 166 -20.99 4.84 8.13
C LYS A 166 -19.81 5.77 7.86
N TYR A 167 -18.98 5.44 6.86
CA TYR A 167 -17.71 6.12 6.63
C TYR A 167 -17.64 7.04 5.41
N MET A 168 -18.72 7.14 4.62
CA MET A 168 -18.77 7.88 3.36
C MET A 168 -18.40 9.36 3.49
N ASN A 169 -18.78 10.00 4.60
CA ASN A 169 -18.61 11.44 4.80
C ASN A 169 -17.29 11.84 5.49
N TYR A 170 -16.42 10.87 5.79
CA TYR A 170 -15.11 11.17 6.36
C TYR A 170 -14.05 11.23 5.28
N ASP A 171 -13.18 12.24 5.32
CA ASP A 171 -12.07 12.35 4.38
C ASP A 171 -11.05 11.23 4.63
N ASN A 172 -10.72 11.02 5.90
CA ASN A 172 -9.73 10.06 6.38
C ASN A 172 -10.29 9.19 7.50
N ILE A 173 -9.76 7.98 7.66
CA ILE A 173 -10.21 7.03 8.68
C ILE A 173 -9.00 6.41 9.36
N LEU A 174 -9.02 6.36 10.69
CA LEU A 174 -8.00 5.67 11.50
C LEU A 174 -8.53 4.36 12.07
N CYS A 175 -7.71 3.32 12.00
CA CYS A 175 -7.95 2.09 12.72
C CYS A 175 -7.66 2.26 14.21
N GLU A 176 -8.64 1.96 15.05
CA GLU A 176 -8.53 2.00 16.52
C GLU A 176 -7.43 1.08 17.05
N GLU A 177 -7.26 -0.10 16.45
CA GLU A 177 -6.34 -1.13 16.96
C GLU A 177 -4.87 -0.80 16.68
N CYS A 178 -4.56 -0.20 15.52
CA CYS A 178 -3.18 -0.02 15.08
C CYS A 178 -2.77 1.42 14.76
N ASN A 179 -3.68 2.39 14.89
CA ASN A 179 -3.46 3.81 14.53
C ASN A 179 -3.04 4.04 13.07
N ASN A 180 -3.17 3.03 12.21
CA ASN A 180 -2.92 3.19 10.80
C ASN A 180 -4.15 3.72 10.10
N GLU A 181 -3.90 4.47 9.04
CA GLU A 181 -4.93 4.95 8.15
C GLU A 181 -5.56 3.79 7.37
N ILE A 182 -6.87 3.77 7.31
CA ILE A 182 -7.62 2.85 6.46
C ILE A 182 -7.69 3.49 5.09
N SER A 183 -6.92 2.93 4.16
CA SER A 183 -7.06 3.30 2.77
C SER A 183 -8.46 2.91 2.31
N LYS A 184 -9.18 3.90 1.77
CA LYS A 184 -10.26 3.63 0.85
C LYS A 184 -9.57 2.85 -0.29
N GLN A 185 -9.83 1.55 -0.45
CA GLN A 185 -9.39 0.76 -1.62
C GLN A 185 -10.56 0.54 -2.57
N ARG A 186 -10.46 0.98 -3.83
CA ARG A 186 -11.48 0.64 -4.86
C ARG A 186 -11.32 -0.84 -5.21
N LYS A 187 -12.36 -1.67 -5.05
CA LYS A 187 -12.40 -2.98 -5.70
C LYS A 187 -12.54 -2.72 -7.20
N TRP A 188 -11.54 -3.15 -7.97
CA TRP A 188 -11.65 -3.23 -9.43
C TRP A 188 -12.43 -4.50 -9.77
N ASN A 189 -13.73 -4.39 -10.01
CA ASN A 189 -14.47 -5.48 -10.65
C ASN A 189 -14.17 -5.43 -12.16
N TYR A 190 -13.35 -6.36 -12.65
CA TYR A 190 -13.05 -6.55 -14.07
C TYR A 190 -14.30 -6.85 -14.93
N HIS A 191 -15.44 -7.13 -14.32
CA HIS A 191 -16.72 -7.27 -15.03
C HIS A 191 -17.26 -5.97 -15.64
N ASN A 192 -16.67 -4.81 -15.29
CA ASN A 192 -17.14 -3.50 -15.74
C ASN A 192 -16.44 -2.93 -16.97
N GLU A 193 -15.37 -3.54 -17.51
CA GLU A 193 -14.74 -3.03 -18.74
C GLU A 193 -15.67 -3.14 -19.95
N GLY A 194 -16.45 -4.24 -20.05
CA GLY A 194 -17.47 -4.40 -21.08
C GLY A 194 -18.58 -3.35 -20.97
N ILE A 195 -19.05 -3.06 -19.75
CA ILE A 195 -20.07 -2.03 -19.50
C ILE A 195 -19.54 -0.62 -19.75
N TYR A 196 -18.27 -0.34 -19.42
CA TYR A 196 -17.63 0.96 -19.64
C TYR A 196 -17.41 1.26 -21.13
N PHE A 197 -17.00 0.27 -21.92
CA PHE A 197 -16.86 0.41 -23.37
C PHE A 197 -18.22 0.54 -24.08
N ILE A 198 -19.22 -0.27 -23.69
CA ILE A 198 -20.59 -0.18 -24.24
C ILE A 198 -21.22 1.17 -23.88
N LYS A 199 -21.03 1.68 -22.65
CA LYS A 199 -21.52 3.01 -22.23
C LYS A 199 -20.94 4.15 -23.08
N LYS A 200 -19.66 4.09 -23.45
CA LYS A 200 -19.04 5.11 -24.30
C LYS A 200 -19.52 5.05 -25.75
N ALA A 201 -19.90 3.86 -26.23
CA ALA A 201 -20.49 3.69 -27.56
C ALA A 201 -21.96 4.13 -27.65
N TYR A 202 -22.72 4.05 -26.54
CA TYR A 202 -24.14 4.42 -26.49
C TYR A 202 -24.43 5.88 -26.10
N MET A 203 -23.44 6.67 -25.66
CA MET A 203 -23.56 8.13 -25.42
C MET A 203 -23.65 8.96 -26.72
N LYS A 204 -24.37 8.49 -27.74
CA LYS A 204 -24.68 9.24 -28.96
C LYS A 204 -26.19 9.48 -29.14
N TYR A 205 -27.06 8.96 -28.27
CA TYR A 205 -28.50 9.24 -28.31
C TYR A 205 -29.10 9.48 -26.91
N GLU A 206 -29.69 10.67 -26.80
CA GLU A 206 -30.68 11.28 -25.89
C GLU A 206 -30.96 10.73 -24.47
N TYR A 207 -30.86 11.67 -23.52
CA TYR A 207 -31.66 11.93 -22.32
C TYR A 207 -32.65 10.85 -21.81
N GLU A 208 -32.29 10.23 -20.69
CA GLU A 208 -33.11 9.91 -19.49
C GLU A 208 -32.48 8.74 -18.71
N TYR A 209 -31.31 8.93 -18.08
CA TYR A 209 -30.77 7.90 -17.16
C TYR A 209 -29.98 8.49 -15.97
N GLU A 210 -30.44 9.61 -15.43
CA GLU A 210 -29.78 10.33 -14.33
C GLU A 210 -30.12 9.76 -12.93
N LYS A 211 -30.26 8.43 -12.80
CA LYS A 211 -30.54 7.81 -11.48
C LYS A 211 -29.78 6.51 -11.16
N TYR A 212 -29.01 5.94 -12.08
CA TYR A 212 -28.45 4.59 -11.87
C TYR A 212 -27.00 4.34 -12.32
N SER A 213 -26.15 5.35 -12.50
CA SER A 213 -24.78 5.08 -13.01
C SER A 213 -23.59 5.71 -12.28
N ASN A 214 -23.76 6.28 -11.09
CA ASN A 214 -22.63 6.72 -10.24
C ASN A 214 -22.31 5.75 -9.07
N GLU A 215 -22.97 4.61 -9.04
CA GLU A 215 -22.70 3.48 -8.16
C GLU A 215 -21.72 2.52 -8.85
N ILE A 216 -20.59 2.04 -8.32
CA ILE A 216 -20.02 1.97 -6.99
C ILE A 216 -18.52 1.76 -7.24
N GLY A 217 -17.65 2.67 -6.77
CA GLY A 217 -16.30 2.25 -6.41
C GLY A 217 -16.43 1.41 -5.15
N GLU A 218 -16.24 0.10 -5.23
CA GLU A 218 -16.45 -0.80 -4.09
C GLU A 218 -15.34 -0.58 -3.05
N TRP A 219 -15.52 0.40 -2.17
CA TRP A 219 -14.64 0.60 -1.02
C TRP A 219 -14.98 -0.44 0.06
N SER A 220 -14.02 -1.28 0.47
CA SER A 220 -14.24 -2.34 1.46
C SER A 220 -13.88 -1.96 2.90
N TYR A 221 -13.54 -0.69 3.15
CA TYR A 221 -13.24 -0.09 4.46
C TYR A 221 -12.73 -1.11 5.51
N TYR A 222 -11.46 -1.51 5.39
CA TYR A 222 -10.82 -2.41 6.34
C TYR A 222 -9.36 -2.05 6.55
N CYS A 223 -8.85 -2.25 7.76
CA CYS A 223 -7.43 -2.03 8.03
C CYS A 223 -6.56 -3.12 7.39
N LYS A 224 -5.82 -2.77 6.33
CA LYS A 224 -4.87 -3.68 5.66
C LYS A 224 -3.77 -4.19 6.58
N TYR A 225 -3.29 -3.34 7.49
CA TYR A 225 -2.25 -3.73 8.45
C TYR A 225 -2.74 -4.82 9.40
N CYS A 226 -3.89 -4.62 10.04
CA CYS A 226 -4.50 -5.64 10.90
C CYS A 226 -4.83 -6.90 10.10
N TYR A 227 -5.40 -6.76 8.89
CA TYR A 227 -5.70 -7.88 8.01
C TYR A 227 -4.46 -8.72 7.68
N ASN A 228 -3.33 -8.09 7.37
CA ASN A 228 -2.10 -8.80 7.03
C ASN A 228 -1.51 -9.56 8.23
N LYS A 229 -1.70 -9.05 9.45
CA LYS A 229 -1.28 -9.72 10.69
C LYS A 229 -2.20 -10.85 11.12
N GLU A 230 -3.48 -10.76 10.78
CA GLU A 230 -4.47 -11.76 11.19
C GLU A 230 -4.17 -13.13 10.55
N THR A 231 -4.23 -14.18 11.36
CA THR A 231 -3.95 -15.56 10.92
C THR A 231 -5.20 -16.43 10.94
N TYR A 232 -6.20 -16.08 11.75
CA TYR A 232 -7.43 -16.82 11.83
C TYR A 232 -8.34 -16.49 10.63
N ILE A 233 -8.61 -17.49 9.80
CA ILE A 233 -9.30 -17.30 8.51
C ILE A 233 -10.67 -16.64 8.63
N ASN A 234 -11.48 -17.05 9.62
CA ASN A 234 -12.82 -16.49 9.79
C ASN A 234 -12.73 -15.00 10.14
N LYS A 235 -11.81 -14.62 11.03
CA LYS A 235 -11.60 -13.21 11.38
C LYS A 235 -11.06 -12.43 10.18
N LYS A 236 -10.15 -12.99 9.38
CA LYS A 236 -9.71 -12.40 8.11
C LYS A 236 -10.88 -12.14 7.14
N GLY A 237 -11.76 -13.12 6.99
CA GLY A 237 -12.97 -13.01 6.17
C GLY A 237 -13.88 -11.90 6.65
N HIS A 238 -14.21 -11.89 7.94
CA HIS A 238 -15.00 -10.83 8.56
C HIS A 238 -14.39 -9.44 8.36
N MET A 239 -13.07 -9.33 8.53
CA MET A 239 -12.39 -8.04 8.36
C MET A 239 -12.56 -7.47 6.95
N LYS A 240 -12.42 -8.31 5.93
CA LYS A 240 -12.42 -7.87 4.53
C LYS A 240 -13.81 -7.80 3.90
N PHE A 241 -14.71 -8.72 4.26
CA PHE A 241 -16.00 -8.92 3.59
C PHE A 241 -17.20 -8.79 4.53
N GLY A 242 -16.99 -8.64 5.84
CA GLY A 242 -18.07 -8.69 6.82
C GLY A 242 -18.59 -10.12 6.94
N SER A 243 -19.88 -10.32 7.19
CA SER A 243 -20.44 -11.66 7.35
C SER A 243 -20.69 -12.40 6.02
N ASN A 244 -20.57 -11.73 4.88
CA ASN A 244 -20.91 -12.27 3.56
C ASN A 244 -19.71 -12.91 2.83
N PHE A 245 -19.02 -13.85 3.49
CA PHE A 245 -17.95 -14.64 2.87
C PHE A 245 -18.11 -16.14 3.12
N ARG A 246 -17.38 -16.94 2.35
CA ARG A 246 -17.26 -18.39 2.55
C ARG A 246 -15.81 -18.86 2.48
N ILE A 247 -15.56 -20.01 3.09
CA ILE A 247 -14.31 -20.75 2.93
C ILE A 247 -14.49 -21.74 1.78
N LEU A 248 -13.46 -21.86 0.94
CA LEU A 248 -13.48 -22.78 -0.18
C LEU A 248 -13.59 -24.24 0.29
N ASP A 249 -14.66 -24.88 -0.17
CA ASP A 249 -14.87 -26.32 -0.06
C ASP A 249 -14.34 -27.04 -1.30
N TYR A 250 -13.26 -27.81 -1.13
CA TYR A 250 -12.65 -28.56 -2.22
C TYR A 250 -13.41 -29.82 -2.62
N ASN A 251 -14.35 -30.30 -1.80
CA ASN A 251 -15.16 -31.48 -2.10
C ASN A 251 -16.25 -31.19 -3.13
N LEU A 252 -16.58 -29.91 -3.33
CA LEU A 252 -17.50 -29.49 -4.37
C LEU A 252 -16.81 -29.48 -5.73
N ASN A 253 -17.53 -29.90 -6.77
CA ASN A 253 -17.12 -29.72 -8.16
C ASN A 253 -17.23 -28.24 -8.60
N LEU A 254 -16.74 -27.91 -9.79
CA LEU A 254 -16.69 -26.52 -10.26
C LEU A 254 -18.09 -25.87 -10.40
N GLU A 255 -19.09 -26.62 -10.87
CA GLU A 255 -20.46 -26.12 -11.03
C GLU A 255 -21.13 -25.87 -9.67
N GLU A 256 -20.96 -26.80 -8.73
CA GLU A 256 -21.44 -26.66 -7.35
C GLU A 256 -20.80 -25.45 -6.65
N ARG A 257 -19.49 -25.24 -6.83
CA ARG A 257 -18.80 -24.05 -6.29
C ARG A 257 -19.34 -22.75 -6.87
N ARG A 258 -19.58 -22.70 -8.19
CA ARG A 258 -20.19 -21.54 -8.85
C ARG A 258 -21.55 -21.23 -8.24
N ALA A 259 -22.44 -22.22 -8.18
CA ALA A 259 -23.79 -22.05 -7.62
C ALA A 259 -23.76 -21.64 -6.14
N LYS A 260 -22.90 -22.29 -5.33
CA LYS A 260 -22.78 -22.02 -3.90
C LYS A 260 -22.20 -20.64 -3.61
N TYR A 261 -21.23 -20.17 -4.40
CA TYR A 261 -20.46 -18.98 -4.06
C TYR A 261 -20.82 -17.69 -4.83
N MET A 262 -21.68 -17.76 -5.85
CA MET A 262 -22.01 -16.64 -6.75
C MET A 262 -22.43 -15.34 -6.05
N ASN A 263 -23.10 -15.43 -4.90
CA ASN A 263 -23.66 -14.27 -4.19
C ASN A 263 -22.81 -13.81 -2.99
N PHE A 264 -21.62 -14.39 -2.78
CA PHE A 264 -20.73 -14.00 -1.68
C PHE A 264 -19.74 -12.92 -2.11
N ASP A 265 -19.42 -12.00 -1.20
CA ASP A 265 -18.49 -10.90 -1.46
C ASP A 265 -17.03 -11.36 -1.60
N GLY A 266 -16.71 -12.53 -1.03
CA GLY A 266 -15.40 -13.14 -1.11
C GLY A 266 -15.38 -14.61 -0.70
N ILE A 267 -14.43 -15.33 -1.28
CA ILE A 267 -14.14 -16.73 -0.95
C ILE A 267 -12.69 -16.79 -0.47
N LEU A 268 -12.44 -17.40 0.69
CA LEU A 268 -11.09 -17.58 1.23
C LEU A 268 -10.65 -19.04 1.13
N CYS A 269 -9.37 -19.27 0.83
CA CYS A 269 -8.77 -20.59 0.89
C CYS A 269 -8.32 -20.89 2.34
N GLU A 270 -8.79 -22.00 2.90
CA GLU A 270 -8.40 -22.47 4.24
C GLU A 270 -6.89 -22.72 4.38
N LYS A 271 -6.25 -23.23 3.33
CA LYS A 271 -4.84 -23.64 3.38
C LYS A 271 -3.86 -22.46 3.41
N CYS A 272 -4.19 -21.35 2.75
CA CYS A 272 -3.26 -20.23 2.58
C CYS A 272 -3.81 -18.87 3.01
N ASN A 273 -5.07 -18.82 3.48
CA ASN A 273 -5.78 -17.59 3.88
C ASN A 273 -5.85 -16.51 2.79
N GLN A 274 -5.64 -16.89 1.52
CA GLN A 274 -5.77 -15.98 0.40
C GLN A 274 -7.20 -15.97 -0.12
N GLU A 275 -7.62 -14.80 -0.58
CA GLU A 275 -8.84 -14.66 -1.34
C GLU A 275 -8.69 -15.35 -2.70
N ILE A 276 -9.75 -16.03 -3.07
CA ILE A 276 -9.87 -16.71 -4.35
C ILE A 276 -10.49 -15.75 -5.35
N ASN A 277 -9.93 -15.73 -6.55
CA ASN A 277 -10.56 -15.02 -7.65
C ASN A 277 -11.86 -15.74 -8.04
N ASN A 278 -12.97 -15.01 -7.95
CA ASN A 278 -14.32 -15.50 -8.27
C ASN A 278 -14.47 -16.05 -9.70
N HIS A 279 -13.52 -15.83 -10.61
CA HIS A 279 -13.54 -16.45 -11.94
C HIS A 279 -13.10 -17.92 -11.94
N TYR A 280 -12.22 -18.30 -11.01
CA TYR A 280 -11.59 -19.62 -11.01
C TYR A 280 -12.23 -20.59 -10.03
N TYR A 281 -12.76 -20.12 -8.89
CA TYR A 281 -13.33 -20.97 -7.84
C TYR A 281 -12.37 -22.07 -7.31
N TYR A 282 -11.06 -21.85 -7.45
CA TYR A 282 -10.02 -22.64 -6.79
C TYR A 282 -8.85 -21.73 -6.40
N CYS A 283 -8.10 -22.13 -5.37
CA CYS A 283 -6.94 -21.36 -4.94
C CYS A 283 -5.74 -21.61 -5.86
N MET A 284 -5.44 -20.64 -6.73
CA MET A 284 -4.28 -20.70 -7.64
C MET A 284 -2.93 -20.81 -6.92
N SER A 285 -2.76 -20.15 -5.77
CA SER A 285 -1.51 -20.24 -5.00
C SER A 285 -1.25 -21.65 -4.47
N CYS A 286 -2.25 -22.31 -3.89
CA CYS A 286 -2.15 -23.70 -3.44
C CYS A 286 -1.97 -24.65 -4.61
N HIS A 287 -2.74 -24.49 -5.69
CA HIS A 287 -2.62 -25.30 -6.89
C HIS A 287 -1.20 -25.25 -7.49
N ASN A 288 -0.57 -24.09 -7.54
CA ASN A 288 0.76 -23.94 -8.13
C ASN A 288 1.88 -24.52 -7.24
N LYS A 289 1.64 -24.63 -5.93
CA LYS A 289 2.58 -25.25 -4.98
C LYS A 289 2.39 -26.76 -4.84
N GLU A 290 1.23 -27.28 -5.19
CA GLU A 290 0.94 -28.71 -5.14
C GLU A 290 1.75 -29.46 -6.20
N THR A 291 2.44 -30.51 -5.76
CA THR A 291 3.28 -31.36 -6.60
C THR A 291 2.60 -32.67 -6.95
N ASP A 292 1.67 -33.12 -6.12
CA ASP A 292 0.83 -34.28 -6.37
C ASP A 292 -0.24 -33.93 -7.41
N ILE A 293 -0.13 -34.53 -8.59
CA ILE A 293 -0.99 -34.25 -9.74
C ILE A 293 -2.47 -34.49 -9.39
N ILE A 294 -2.78 -35.61 -8.74
CA ILE A 294 -4.16 -35.98 -8.39
C ILE A 294 -4.76 -34.93 -7.44
N LYS A 295 -4.00 -34.50 -6.43
CA LYS A 295 -4.45 -33.44 -5.53
C LYS A 295 -4.60 -32.10 -6.25
N LYS A 296 -3.68 -31.78 -7.15
CA LYS A 296 -3.70 -30.54 -7.93
C LYS A 296 -4.94 -30.46 -8.80
N ASP A 297 -5.29 -31.55 -9.46
CA ASP A 297 -6.48 -31.67 -10.28
C ASP A 297 -7.76 -31.63 -9.44
N HIS A 298 -7.78 -32.33 -8.29
CA HIS A 298 -8.87 -32.21 -7.32
C HIS A 298 -9.07 -30.77 -6.84
N MET A 299 -8.00 -29.98 -6.70
CA MET A 299 -8.15 -28.56 -6.35
C MET A 299 -8.88 -27.78 -7.45
N LYS A 300 -8.57 -28.04 -8.72
CA LYS A 300 -9.12 -27.33 -9.88
C LYS A 300 -10.55 -27.76 -10.19
N PHE A 301 -10.80 -29.07 -10.22
CA PHE A 301 -12.06 -29.66 -10.70
C PHE A 301 -12.99 -30.13 -9.59
N GLY A 302 -12.49 -30.31 -8.36
CA GLY A 302 -13.24 -30.87 -7.24
C GLY A 302 -13.28 -32.38 -7.28
N SER A 303 -14.39 -32.98 -6.83
CA SER A 303 -14.51 -34.43 -6.71
C SER A 303 -15.08 -35.14 -7.95
N ASN A 304 -15.50 -34.40 -8.99
CA ASN A 304 -16.09 -34.97 -10.20
C ASN A 304 -15.12 -35.01 -11.40
N PHE A 305 -13.97 -35.66 -11.21
CA PHE A 305 -13.02 -35.94 -12.29
C PHE A 305 -12.52 -37.39 -12.23
N GLU A 306 -12.08 -37.91 -13.37
CA GLU A 306 -11.52 -39.26 -13.47
C GLU A 306 -10.23 -39.29 -14.28
N ILE A 307 -9.37 -40.26 -14.00
CA ILE A 307 -8.11 -40.46 -14.73
C ILE A 307 -8.33 -41.47 -15.86
N PHE A 308 -8.04 -41.01 -17.08
CA PHE A 308 -7.94 -41.86 -18.25
C PHE A 308 -6.63 -42.63 -18.21
N ASN A 309 -6.73 -43.92 -17.91
CA ASN A 309 -5.56 -44.78 -17.76
C ASN A 309 -5.07 -45.27 -19.11
N THR A 310 -3.79 -45.63 -19.14
CA THR A 310 -3.15 -46.24 -20.32
C THR A 310 -3.84 -47.51 -20.81
N PHE A 311 -4.48 -48.28 -19.92
CA PHE A 311 -5.25 -49.46 -20.32
C PHE A 311 -6.56 -49.11 -21.04
N ASP A 312 -7.10 -47.91 -20.85
CA ASP A 312 -8.36 -47.52 -21.49
C ASP A 312 -8.23 -47.29 -23.00
N TYR A 313 -7.00 -47.26 -23.51
CA TYR A 313 -6.74 -47.30 -24.94
C TYR A 313 -7.22 -48.59 -25.61
N SER A 314 -7.38 -49.71 -24.89
CA SER A 314 -7.93 -50.95 -25.45
C SER A 314 -9.46 -50.93 -25.57
N LEU A 315 -10.14 -50.03 -24.87
CA LEU A 315 -11.59 -49.88 -24.96
C LEU A 315 -12.00 -49.21 -26.27
N ASN A 316 -13.12 -49.64 -26.84
CA ASN A 316 -13.75 -48.94 -27.97
C ASN A 316 -14.43 -47.63 -27.51
N LEU A 317 -14.83 -46.78 -28.47
CA LEU A 317 -15.40 -45.46 -28.16
C LEU A 317 -16.66 -45.53 -27.29
N GLU A 318 -17.52 -46.53 -27.50
CA GLU A 318 -18.77 -46.69 -26.76
C GLU A 318 -18.50 -47.13 -25.32
N GLU A 319 -17.56 -48.06 -25.14
CA GLU A 319 -17.11 -48.50 -23.81
C GLU A 319 -16.52 -47.34 -23.00
N ARG A 320 -15.71 -46.47 -23.64
CA ARG A 320 -15.16 -45.28 -22.97
C ARG A 320 -16.23 -44.26 -22.62
N ARG A 321 -17.20 -44.04 -23.52
CA ARG A 321 -18.35 -43.16 -23.25
C ARG A 321 -19.08 -43.61 -22.01
N ILE A 322 -19.44 -44.90 -21.92
CA ILE A 322 -20.14 -45.45 -20.76
C ILE A 322 -19.28 -45.31 -19.49
N LYS A 323 -17.99 -45.64 -19.56
CA LYS A 323 -17.08 -45.56 -18.40
C LYS A 323 -17.00 -44.14 -17.83
N TYR A 324 -16.94 -43.13 -18.71
CA TYR A 324 -16.67 -41.76 -18.31
C TYR A 324 -17.87 -40.82 -18.32
N MET A 325 -19.07 -41.30 -18.66
CA MET A 325 -20.27 -40.48 -18.86
C MET A 325 -20.67 -39.60 -17.67
N ASN A 326 -20.33 -40.02 -16.44
CA ASN A 326 -20.72 -39.33 -15.22
C ASN A 326 -19.67 -38.33 -14.70
N PHE A 327 -18.52 -38.20 -15.37
CA PHE A 327 -17.45 -37.30 -14.96
C PHE A 327 -17.44 -36.03 -15.80
N ASP A 328 -17.35 -34.88 -15.12
CA ASP A 328 -17.29 -33.59 -15.80
C ASP A 328 -15.96 -33.41 -16.53
N ASN A 329 -14.87 -33.94 -15.94
CA ASN A 329 -13.51 -33.78 -16.44
C ASN A 329 -12.79 -35.13 -16.45
N ILE A 330 -12.05 -35.37 -17.53
CA ILE A 330 -11.25 -36.59 -17.70
C ILE A 330 -9.82 -36.16 -17.99
N LEU A 331 -8.86 -36.72 -17.26
CA LEU A 331 -7.45 -36.33 -17.38
C LEU A 331 -6.59 -37.50 -17.84
N CYS A 332 -5.72 -37.26 -18.81
CA CYS A 332 -4.82 -38.30 -19.28
C CYS A 332 -3.72 -38.62 -18.27
N GLU A 333 -3.60 -39.88 -17.85
CA GLU A 333 -2.54 -40.36 -16.95
C GLU A 333 -1.12 -39.99 -17.43
N LYS A 334 -0.86 -40.04 -18.74
CA LYS A 334 0.48 -39.85 -19.33
C LYS A 334 0.92 -38.39 -19.40
N CYS A 335 0.01 -37.46 -19.65
CA CYS A 335 0.36 -36.05 -19.93
C CYS A 335 -0.38 -35.03 -19.07
N ASN A 336 -1.31 -35.47 -18.21
CA ASN A 336 -2.16 -34.64 -17.37
C ASN A 336 -2.92 -33.54 -18.13
N GLU A 337 -3.17 -33.77 -19.41
CA GLU A 337 -4.03 -32.90 -20.19
C GLU A 337 -5.47 -33.40 -20.12
N GLU A 338 -6.38 -32.43 -20.15
CA GLU A 338 -7.81 -32.67 -20.18
C GLU A 338 -8.21 -33.31 -21.51
N ILE A 339 -8.90 -34.43 -21.42
CA ILE A 339 -9.43 -35.15 -22.56
C ILE A 339 -10.77 -34.53 -22.93
N ASN A 340 -10.92 -34.18 -24.21
CA ASN A 340 -12.18 -33.68 -24.71
C ASN A 340 -13.26 -34.78 -24.63
N ASN A 341 -14.33 -34.51 -23.88
CA ASN A 341 -15.50 -35.37 -23.68
C ASN A 341 -16.22 -35.77 -24.99
N GLY A 342 -15.92 -35.14 -26.13
CA GLY A 342 -16.46 -35.56 -27.43
C GLY A 342 -15.81 -36.83 -28.00
N HIS A 343 -14.55 -37.08 -27.65
CA HIS A 343 -13.71 -38.09 -28.32
C HIS A 343 -13.14 -39.16 -27.38
N TYR A 344 -13.06 -38.91 -26.06
CA TYR A 344 -12.57 -39.87 -25.06
C TYR A 344 -11.21 -40.50 -25.44
N TYR A 345 -10.30 -39.71 -26.00
CA TYR A 345 -8.90 -40.09 -26.20
C TYR A 345 -7.99 -38.88 -26.02
N CYS A 346 -6.78 -39.10 -25.49
CA CYS A 346 -5.80 -38.03 -25.34
C CYS A 346 -5.12 -37.72 -26.67
N THR A 347 -5.46 -36.56 -27.26
CA THR A 347 -4.90 -36.09 -28.53
C THR A 347 -3.38 -35.89 -28.45
N SER A 348 -2.88 -35.37 -27.34
CA SER A 348 -1.45 -35.09 -27.16
C SER A 348 -0.59 -36.34 -27.06
N CYS A 349 -1.10 -37.40 -26.43
CA CYS A 349 -0.43 -38.70 -26.41
C CYS A 349 -0.54 -39.41 -27.77
N TYR A 350 -1.69 -39.31 -28.43
CA TYR A 350 -1.91 -39.89 -29.76
C TYR A 350 -0.94 -39.29 -30.80
N ASN A 351 -0.81 -37.95 -30.83
CA ASN A 351 0.06 -37.25 -31.77
C ASN A 351 1.54 -37.58 -31.56
N LYS A 352 2.00 -37.66 -30.29
CA LYS A 352 3.38 -38.04 -29.95
C LYS A 352 3.73 -39.47 -30.39
N GLU A 353 2.80 -40.42 -30.26
CA GLU A 353 3.00 -41.80 -30.71
C GLU A 353 3.04 -41.90 -32.25
N THR A 354 2.21 -41.13 -32.97
CA THR A 354 2.27 -41.10 -34.45
C THR A 354 3.50 -40.40 -35.02
N ASP A 355 4.11 -39.46 -34.30
CA ASP A 355 5.35 -38.79 -34.72
C ASP A 355 6.60 -39.68 -34.53
N LEU A 356 6.58 -40.58 -33.54
CA LEU A 356 7.63 -41.58 -33.32
C LEU A 356 7.60 -42.72 -34.35
N ILE A 357 6.44 -43.04 -34.91
CA ILE A 357 6.27 -44.07 -35.95
C ILE A 357 6.67 -43.55 -37.35
N LYS A 358 6.80 -42.22 -37.52
CA LYS A 358 7.17 -41.56 -38.78
C LYS A 358 8.67 -41.19 -38.88
N LYS A 359 9.48 -41.46 -37.86
CA LYS A 359 10.95 -41.40 -37.91
C LYS A 359 11.52 -42.80 -38.01
#